data_AF-K1JG24-F1
#
_entry.id   AF-K1JG24-F1
#
_cell.length_a   1.000
_cell.length_b   1.000
_cell.length_c   1.000
_cell.angle_alpha   90.00
_cell.angle_beta   90.00
_cell.angle_gamma   90.00
#
_symmetry.space_group_name_H-M   'P 1'
#
loop_
_entity.id
_entity.type
_entity.pdbx_description
1 polymer ?
#
loop_
_entity_poly.entity_id
_entity_poly.type
_entity_poly.pdbx_seq_one_letter_code
_entity_poly.pdbx_strand_id
1 'polypeptide(L)'
;MTTSFKKAYKFDASGFFEHELTVQVMDGQLVPPSCTLIAPFGDEGEDGSKFYRFTGDAWAAELKPTCAADLVGVVVSHHSQTPHDIEMRSLIQKFAQEEGYREKRGEDLSWSVEKIPEKTPEEKLAETEEEVRSKRDRLIADTDYLLMNDYPVSSEDLESVKAYRQALRDVPQQDGFPYEVVWPKAPDVFKATNE
;
A
#
# COMPACT_ATOMS: atom_id res chain seq x y z
N MET A 1 -24.93 0.71 -53.80
CA MET A 1 -24.30 0.63 -52.47
C MET A 1 -25.38 0.23 -51.48
N THR A 2 -25.44 -1.04 -51.11
CA THR A 2 -26.45 -1.53 -50.14
C THR A 2 -25.88 -1.34 -48.75
N THR A 3 -26.18 -0.19 -48.16
CA THR A 3 -25.83 0.12 -46.78
C THR A 3 -26.85 -0.50 -45.84
N SER A 4 -26.39 -1.24 -44.83
CA SER A 4 -27.25 -1.70 -43.72
C SER A 4 -26.59 -1.40 -42.38
N PHE A 5 -27.39 -1.21 -41.34
CA PHE A 5 -26.91 -1.02 -39.98
C PHE A 5 -27.10 -2.31 -39.19
N LYS A 6 -26.07 -2.69 -38.43
CA LYS A 6 -26.11 -3.87 -37.56
C LYS A 6 -25.55 -3.52 -36.19
N LYS A 7 -26.06 -4.19 -35.16
CA LYS A 7 -25.45 -4.19 -33.83
C LYS A 7 -24.13 -4.95 -33.89
N ALA A 8 -23.08 -4.38 -33.32
CA ALA A 8 -21.76 -4.95 -33.22
C ALA A 8 -21.12 -4.59 -31.88
N TYR A 9 -19.98 -5.21 -31.61
CA TYR A 9 -19.23 -5.08 -30.37
C TYR A 9 -17.85 -4.56 -30.71
N LYS A 10 -17.50 -3.40 -30.15
CA LYS A 10 -16.18 -2.80 -30.34
C LYS A 10 -15.19 -3.40 -29.36
N PHE A 11 -13.96 -3.59 -29.83
CA PHE A 11 -12.82 -3.94 -29.01
C PHE A 11 -11.69 -2.92 -29.19
N ASP A 12 -10.85 -2.80 -28.19
CA ASP A 12 -9.68 -1.92 -28.20
C ASP A 12 -8.51 -2.51 -29.00
N ALA A 13 -7.37 -1.81 -29.06
CA ALA A 13 -6.19 -2.28 -29.77
C ALA A 13 -5.59 -3.59 -29.20
N SER A 14 -5.87 -3.90 -27.93
CA SER A 14 -5.48 -5.12 -27.24
C SER A 14 -6.52 -6.24 -27.39
N GLY A 15 -7.64 -5.95 -28.05
CA GLY A 15 -8.75 -6.88 -28.29
C GLY A 15 -9.78 -6.92 -27.16
N PHE A 16 -9.66 -6.10 -26.11
CA PHE A 16 -10.63 -6.12 -25.01
C PHE A 16 -11.92 -5.41 -25.39
N PHE A 17 -13.04 -5.98 -24.94
CA PHE A 17 -14.37 -5.42 -25.15
C PHE A 17 -14.47 -3.99 -24.60
N GLU A 18 -14.97 -3.05 -25.41
CA GLU A 18 -15.22 -1.68 -24.98
C GLU A 18 -16.71 -1.43 -24.72
N HIS A 19 -17.53 -1.55 -25.76
CA HIS A 19 -18.96 -1.28 -25.70
C HIS A 19 -19.66 -1.83 -26.94
N GLU A 20 -20.98 -1.92 -26.83
CA GLU A 20 -21.88 -2.18 -27.94
C GLU A 20 -22.14 -0.90 -28.75
N LEU A 21 -22.13 -1.02 -30.08
CA LEU A 21 -22.47 0.06 -30.99
C LEU A 21 -23.24 -0.46 -32.21
N THR A 22 -23.86 0.46 -32.93
CA THR A 22 -24.42 0.17 -34.24
C THR A 22 -23.40 0.55 -35.31
N VAL A 23 -23.03 -0.41 -36.15
CA VAL A 23 -22.06 -0.24 -37.24
C VAL A 23 -22.76 -0.26 -38.59
N GLN A 24 -22.17 0.45 -39.55
CA GLN A 24 -22.58 0.39 -40.93
C GLN A 24 -21.83 -0.73 -41.64
N VAL A 25 -22.56 -1.55 -42.40
CA VAL A 25 -21.98 -2.55 -43.29
C VAL A 25 -21.94 -1.97 -44.70
N MET A 26 -20.73 -1.76 -45.22
CA MET A 26 -20.48 -1.28 -46.59
C MET A 26 -19.67 -2.34 -47.33
N ASP A 27 -20.23 -2.86 -48.44
CA ASP A 27 -19.58 -3.88 -49.29
C ASP A 27 -19.05 -5.11 -48.52
N GLY A 28 -19.77 -5.52 -47.45
CA GLY A 28 -19.42 -6.68 -46.61
C GLY A 28 -18.44 -6.37 -45.47
N GLN A 29 -17.90 -5.15 -45.40
CA GLN A 29 -16.98 -4.73 -44.35
C GLN A 29 -17.70 -3.89 -43.28
N LEU A 30 -17.33 -4.10 -42.01
CA LEU A 30 -17.81 -3.30 -40.88
C LEU A 30 -17.04 -1.99 -40.80
N VAL A 31 -17.76 -0.89 -40.58
CA VAL A 31 -17.19 0.43 -40.36
C VAL A 31 -17.63 0.90 -38.97
N PRO A 32 -16.72 1.05 -37.99
CA PRO A 32 -15.26 0.84 -38.04
C PRO A 32 -14.83 -0.65 -38.05
N PRO A 33 -13.56 -0.95 -38.45
CA PRO A 33 -13.07 -2.33 -38.60
C PRO A 33 -12.75 -3.03 -37.27
N SER A 34 -12.60 -2.30 -36.17
CA SER A 34 -12.34 -2.84 -34.82
C SER A 34 -13.65 -3.29 -34.13
N CYS A 35 -14.51 -3.97 -34.90
CA CYS A 35 -15.83 -4.40 -34.46
C CYS A 35 -16.08 -5.83 -34.90
N THR A 36 -16.83 -6.57 -34.09
CA THR A 36 -17.29 -7.92 -34.41
C THR A 36 -18.81 -8.02 -34.24
N LEU A 37 -19.45 -8.88 -35.02
CA LEU A 37 -20.88 -9.20 -34.87
C LEU A 37 -21.09 -10.30 -33.81
N ILE A 38 -20.03 -10.92 -33.31
CA ILE A 38 -20.07 -11.98 -32.31
C ILE A 38 -20.20 -11.34 -30.93
N ALA A 39 -21.21 -11.75 -30.16
CA ALA A 39 -21.41 -11.25 -28.80
C ALA A 39 -20.30 -11.74 -27.85
N PRO A 40 -19.75 -10.86 -26.99
CA PRO A 40 -18.71 -11.22 -26.01
C PRO A 40 -19.19 -12.18 -24.94
N PHE A 41 -20.47 -12.12 -24.60
CA PHE A 41 -21.12 -12.95 -23.60
C PHE A 41 -22.42 -13.54 -24.17
N GLY A 42 -22.81 -14.70 -23.63
CA GLY A 42 -24.04 -15.39 -24.02
C GLY A 42 -25.30 -14.74 -23.44
N ASP A 43 -26.40 -15.48 -23.49
CA ASP A 43 -27.71 -15.02 -23.01
C ASP A 43 -27.76 -14.69 -21.50
N GLU A 44 -26.79 -15.20 -20.74
CA GLU A 44 -26.62 -14.93 -19.31
C GLU A 44 -26.11 -13.50 -19.01
N GLY A 45 -25.64 -12.78 -20.04
CA GLY A 45 -25.13 -11.42 -19.90
C GLY A 45 -23.65 -11.34 -19.48
N GLU A 46 -23.17 -10.12 -19.26
CA GLU A 46 -21.79 -9.84 -18.89
C GLU A 46 -21.46 -10.32 -17.48
N ASP A 47 -20.41 -11.13 -17.35
CA ASP A 47 -19.87 -11.53 -16.06
C ASP A 47 -18.85 -10.50 -15.58
N GLY A 48 -19.23 -9.74 -14.55
CA GLY A 48 -18.38 -8.70 -13.96
C GLY A 48 -17.07 -9.21 -13.36
N SER A 49 -16.87 -10.52 -13.22
CA SER A 49 -15.61 -11.14 -12.78
C SER A 49 -14.63 -11.44 -13.92
N LYS A 50 -14.99 -11.15 -15.18
CA LYS A 50 -14.19 -11.47 -16.36
C LYS A 50 -13.96 -10.25 -17.27
N PHE A 51 -12.81 -10.22 -17.92
CA PHE A 51 -12.56 -9.43 -19.11
C PHE A 51 -12.76 -10.30 -20.34
N TYR A 52 -13.30 -9.73 -21.41
CA TYR A 52 -13.51 -10.43 -22.67
C TYR A 52 -12.55 -9.88 -23.71
N ARG A 53 -11.65 -10.74 -24.22
CA ARG A 53 -10.68 -10.39 -25.26
C ARG A 53 -11.00 -11.12 -26.55
N PHE A 54 -11.17 -10.39 -27.64
CA PHE A 54 -11.43 -10.93 -28.96
C PHE A 54 -10.13 -11.43 -29.60
N THR A 55 -10.10 -12.70 -29.99
CA THR A 55 -8.92 -13.35 -30.60
C THR A 55 -8.93 -13.33 -32.13
N GLY A 56 -9.96 -12.73 -32.74
CA GLY A 56 -10.16 -12.68 -34.19
C GLY A 56 -11.36 -13.51 -34.65
N ASP A 57 -11.55 -14.69 -34.04
CA ASP A 57 -12.64 -15.60 -34.36
C ASP A 57 -13.64 -15.77 -33.20
N ALA A 58 -13.21 -15.55 -31.96
CA ALA A 58 -14.02 -15.74 -30.77
C ALA A 58 -13.58 -14.82 -29.62
N TRP A 59 -14.41 -14.77 -28.57
CA TRP A 59 -14.08 -14.08 -27.33
C TRP A 59 -13.48 -15.07 -26.32
N ALA A 60 -12.31 -14.73 -25.81
CA ALA A 60 -11.68 -15.39 -24.67
C ALA A 60 -12.08 -14.65 -23.38
N ALA A 61 -12.59 -15.38 -22.39
CA ALA A 61 -12.91 -14.83 -21.09
C ALA A 61 -11.72 -15.00 -20.14
N GLU A 62 -11.16 -13.88 -19.68
CA GLU A 62 -10.03 -13.81 -18.77
C GLU A 62 -10.53 -13.36 -17.40
N LEU A 63 -10.12 -14.05 -16.33
CA LEU A 63 -10.56 -13.69 -14.97
C LEU A 63 -9.93 -12.37 -14.54
N LYS A 64 -10.73 -11.51 -13.89
CA LYS A 64 -10.22 -10.30 -13.28
C LYS A 64 -9.32 -10.66 -12.09
N PRO A 65 -8.25 -9.89 -11.84
CA PRO A 65 -7.42 -10.04 -10.65
C PRO A 65 -8.27 -10.03 -9.37
N THR A 66 -8.03 -11.01 -8.49
CA THR A 66 -8.84 -11.19 -7.27
C THR A 66 -8.12 -10.76 -6.00
N CYS A 67 -6.80 -10.58 -6.07
CA CYS A 67 -5.96 -10.13 -4.97
C CYS A 67 -4.76 -9.30 -5.47
N ALA A 68 -4.03 -8.64 -4.57
CA ALA A 68 -2.84 -7.86 -4.92
C ALA A 68 -1.73 -8.69 -5.59
N ALA A 69 -1.62 -9.99 -5.25
CA ALA A 69 -0.61 -10.89 -5.83
C ALA A 69 -0.79 -11.07 -7.34
N ASP A 70 -2.03 -11.10 -7.83
CA ASP A 70 -2.36 -11.22 -9.26
C ASP A 70 -1.95 -9.98 -10.06
N LEU A 71 -1.76 -8.85 -9.38
CA LEU A 71 -1.39 -7.57 -9.98
C LEU A 71 0.10 -7.24 -9.87
N VAL A 72 0.90 -8.08 -9.20
CA VAL A 72 2.35 -7.86 -9.08
C VAL A 72 2.98 -7.98 -10.47
N GLY A 73 3.62 -6.90 -10.92
CA GLY A 73 4.27 -6.82 -12.24
C GLY A 73 3.34 -6.39 -13.38
N VAL A 74 2.04 -6.20 -13.12
CA VAL A 74 1.12 -5.61 -14.09
C VAL A 74 1.29 -4.09 -14.06
N VAL A 75 1.60 -3.52 -15.23
CA VAL A 75 1.77 -2.07 -15.41
C VAL A 75 0.67 -1.56 -16.33
N VAL A 76 -0.14 -0.63 -15.82
CA VAL A 76 -1.25 -0.04 -16.59
C VAL A 76 -0.95 1.43 -16.84
N SER A 77 -1.02 1.84 -18.10
CA SER A 77 -0.79 3.23 -18.51
C SER A 77 -1.85 4.16 -17.93
N HIS A 78 -1.45 5.37 -17.52
CA HIS A 78 -2.39 6.39 -17.07
C HIS A 78 -3.08 7.13 -18.24
N HIS A 79 -2.55 7.04 -19.46
CA HIS A 79 -3.11 7.70 -20.64
C HIS A 79 -4.26 6.91 -21.28
N SER A 80 -4.30 5.59 -21.07
CA SER A 80 -5.36 4.77 -21.63
C SER A 80 -6.68 5.03 -20.91
N GLN A 81 -7.75 5.13 -21.69
CA GLN A 81 -9.13 5.34 -21.25
C GLN A 81 -10.04 4.19 -21.71
N THR A 82 -9.46 3.05 -22.10
CA THR A 82 -10.26 1.86 -22.44
C THR A 82 -10.94 1.34 -21.16
N PRO A 83 -12.14 0.76 -21.26
CA PRO A 83 -12.84 0.21 -20.10
C PRO A 83 -12.00 -0.81 -19.33
N HIS A 84 -11.27 -1.67 -20.04
CA HIS A 84 -10.31 -2.61 -19.45
C HIS A 84 -9.24 -1.90 -18.60
N ASP A 85 -8.55 -0.90 -19.15
CA ASP A 85 -7.45 -0.23 -18.44
C ASP A 85 -7.95 0.65 -17.29
N ILE A 86 -9.12 1.26 -17.43
CA ILE A 86 -9.79 1.99 -16.34
C ILE A 86 -10.08 1.03 -15.18
N GLU A 87 -10.67 -0.13 -15.48
CA GLU A 87 -11.00 -1.11 -14.45
C GLU A 87 -9.75 -1.71 -13.81
N MET A 88 -8.73 -2.05 -14.60
CA MET A 88 -7.45 -2.53 -14.10
C MET A 88 -6.77 -1.53 -13.16
N ARG A 89 -6.81 -0.22 -13.47
CA ARG A 89 -6.32 0.82 -12.53
C ARG A 89 -7.14 0.88 -11.25
N SER A 90 -8.46 0.73 -11.33
CA SER A 90 -9.32 0.69 -10.14
C SER A 90 -9.00 -0.52 -9.25
N LEU A 91 -8.74 -1.69 -9.85
CA LEU A 91 -8.29 -2.88 -9.13
C LEU A 91 -6.90 -2.68 -8.50
N ILE A 92 -5.95 -2.10 -9.22
CA ILE A 92 -4.63 -1.72 -8.67
C ILE A 92 -4.79 -0.81 -7.46
N GLN A 93 -5.62 0.24 -7.55
CA GLN A 93 -5.85 1.15 -6.44
C GLN A 93 -6.48 0.47 -5.23
N LYS A 94 -7.43 -0.44 -5.45
CA LYS A 94 -8.12 -1.19 -4.40
C LYS A 94 -7.18 -2.16 -3.71
N PHE A 95 -6.47 -2.98 -4.48
CA PHE A 95 -5.62 -4.05 -3.94
C PHE A 95 -4.26 -3.54 -3.43
N ALA A 96 -3.81 -2.37 -3.87
CA ALA A 96 -2.66 -1.70 -3.27
C ALA A 96 -2.88 -1.27 -1.81
N GLN A 97 -4.12 -1.29 -1.31
CA GLN A 97 -4.42 -1.03 0.10
C GLN A 97 -4.34 -2.29 0.98
N GLU A 98 -4.11 -3.47 0.39
CA GLU A 98 -3.94 -4.71 1.14
C GLU A 98 -2.63 -4.71 1.95
N GLU A 99 -2.66 -5.35 3.11
CA GLU A 99 -1.49 -5.45 3.99
C GLU A 99 -0.33 -6.15 3.26
N GLY A 100 0.83 -5.49 3.22
CA GLY A 100 2.01 -6.01 2.52
C GLY A 100 2.13 -5.61 1.04
N TYR A 101 1.27 -4.71 0.52
CA TYR A 101 1.37 -4.19 -0.84
C TYR A 101 1.31 -2.66 -0.87
N ARG A 102 1.92 -2.05 -1.90
CA ARG A 102 1.86 -0.60 -2.16
C ARG A 102 1.66 -0.30 -3.63
N GLU A 103 0.98 0.81 -3.90
CA GLU A 103 0.90 1.39 -5.24
C GLU A 103 2.27 1.99 -5.61
N LYS A 104 2.75 1.68 -6.81
CA LYS A 104 3.96 2.25 -7.38
C LYS A 104 3.62 2.96 -8.67
N ARG A 105 3.99 4.24 -8.73
CA ARG A 105 3.93 5.06 -9.93
C ARG A 105 5.26 4.97 -10.70
N GLY A 106 5.19 4.59 -11.97
CA GLY A 106 6.34 4.65 -12.87
C GLY A 106 6.76 6.10 -13.18
N GLU A 107 7.93 6.28 -13.79
CA GLU A 107 8.39 7.60 -14.27
C GLU A 107 7.43 8.23 -15.29
N ASP A 108 6.72 7.38 -16.04
CA ASP A 108 5.67 7.73 -16.98
C ASP A 108 4.28 7.84 -16.32
N LEU A 109 4.21 7.90 -14.98
CA LEU A 109 2.99 7.91 -14.16
C LEU A 109 2.09 6.66 -14.33
N SER A 110 2.61 5.57 -14.92
CA SER A 110 1.93 4.28 -14.97
C SER A 110 1.65 3.73 -13.57
N TRP A 111 0.59 2.93 -13.46
CA TRP A 111 0.13 2.34 -12.21
C TRP A 111 0.60 0.89 -12.11
N SER A 112 1.13 0.50 -10.96
CA SER A 112 1.52 -0.89 -10.68
C SER A 112 1.39 -1.21 -9.18
N VAL A 113 1.25 -2.49 -8.84
CA VAL A 113 1.29 -2.99 -7.45
C VAL A 113 2.67 -3.59 -7.18
N GLU A 114 3.29 -3.21 -6.07
CA GLU A 114 4.54 -3.80 -5.59
C GLU A 114 4.34 -4.36 -4.18
N LYS A 115 4.94 -5.52 -3.90
CA LYS A 115 4.94 -6.10 -2.55
C LYS A 115 5.84 -5.25 -1.65
N ILE A 116 5.31 -4.77 -0.53
CA ILE A 116 6.10 -4.15 0.52
C ILE A 116 7.01 -5.25 1.08
N PRO A 117 8.35 -5.07 1.07
CA PRO A 117 9.23 -5.96 1.79
C PRO A 117 8.82 -5.94 3.27
N GLU A 118 8.41 -7.10 3.80
CA GLU A 118 8.19 -7.22 5.24
C GLU A 118 9.52 -6.86 5.94
N LYS A 119 9.46 -5.95 6.92
CA LYS A 119 10.62 -5.62 7.74
C LYS A 119 11.23 -6.91 8.25
N THR A 120 12.51 -7.11 7.96
CA THR A 120 13.24 -8.28 8.41
C THR A 120 13.19 -8.38 9.94
N PRO A 121 13.30 -9.58 10.53
CA PRO A 121 13.36 -9.72 11.99
C PRO A 121 14.45 -8.84 12.62
N GLU A 122 15.57 -8.63 11.91
CA GLU A 122 16.68 -7.77 12.31
C GLU A 122 16.28 -6.29 12.35
N GLU A 123 15.56 -5.79 11.34
CA GLU A 123 15.05 -4.41 11.32
C GLU A 123 14.02 -4.16 12.42
N LYS A 124 13.13 -5.14 12.67
CA LYS A 124 12.15 -5.06 13.77
C LYS A 124 12.84 -5.04 15.13
N LEU A 125 13.90 -5.84 15.30
CA LEU A 125 14.72 -5.82 16.50
C LEU A 125 15.37 -4.45 16.68
N ALA A 126 16.05 -3.93 15.65
CA ALA A 126 16.73 -2.64 15.69
C ALA A 126 15.79 -1.47 16.01
N GLU A 127 14.59 -1.45 15.41
CA GLU A 127 13.55 -0.45 15.70
C GLU A 127 13.10 -0.53 17.16
N THR A 128 12.85 -1.74 17.68
CA THR A 128 12.47 -1.92 19.09
C THR A 128 13.60 -1.47 20.03
N GLU A 129 14.86 -1.77 19.71
CA GLU A 129 16.01 -1.27 20.49
C GLU A 129 16.09 0.25 20.48
N GLU A 130 15.86 0.88 19.33
CA GLU A 130 15.89 2.33 19.17
C GLU A 130 14.77 3.01 19.95
N GLU A 131 13.56 2.44 19.96
CA GLU A 131 12.44 2.93 20.75
C GLU A 131 12.75 2.91 22.25
N VAL A 132 13.30 1.80 22.75
CA VAL A 132 13.69 1.68 24.16
C VAL A 132 14.81 2.67 24.50
N ARG A 133 15.83 2.80 23.65
CA ARG A 133 16.92 3.79 23.85
C ARG A 133 16.41 5.22 23.81
N SER A 134 15.48 5.53 22.91
CA SER A 134 14.84 6.84 22.80
C SER A 134 14.04 7.19 24.06
N LYS A 135 13.29 6.23 24.61
CA LYS A 135 12.58 6.40 25.88
C LYS A 135 13.56 6.63 27.05
N ARG A 136 14.66 5.89 27.10
CA ARG A 136 15.73 6.12 28.08
C ARG A 136 16.27 7.54 27.98
N ASP A 137 16.63 7.98 26.78
CA ASP A 137 17.24 9.28 26.56
C ASP A 137 16.29 10.42 26.94
N ARG A 138 14.99 10.26 26.65
CA ARG A 138 13.95 11.18 27.14
C ARG A 138 13.90 11.25 28.67
N LEU A 139 13.85 10.11 29.36
CA LEU A 139 13.78 10.08 30.83
C LEU A 139 15.05 10.65 31.50
N ILE A 140 16.21 10.49 30.85
CA ILE A 140 17.44 11.16 31.27
C ILE A 140 17.29 12.67 31.05
N ALA A 141 16.92 13.12 29.85
CA ALA A 141 16.77 14.55 29.56
C ALA A 141 15.78 15.25 30.52
N ASP A 142 14.67 14.60 30.86
CA ASP A 142 13.66 15.12 31.79
C ASP A 142 14.23 15.40 33.21
N THR A 143 15.37 14.80 33.56
CA THR A 143 16.04 14.98 34.86
C THR A 143 17.33 15.81 34.79
N ASP A 144 17.68 16.37 33.63
CA ASP A 144 18.95 17.11 33.45
C ASP A 144 19.02 18.38 34.31
N TYR A 145 17.91 19.10 34.45
CA TYR A 145 17.88 20.35 35.22
C TYR A 145 18.18 20.14 36.72
N LEU A 146 17.85 18.95 37.26
CA LEU A 146 18.10 18.59 38.67
C LEU A 146 19.58 18.38 38.97
N LEU A 147 20.43 18.23 37.95
CA LEU A 147 21.89 18.08 38.10
C LEU A 147 22.64 19.41 38.01
N MET A 148 21.95 20.51 37.73
CA MET A 148 22.58 21.83 37.66
C MET A 148 22.96 22.31 39.07
N ASN A 149 24.16 22.88 39.21
CA ASN A 149 24.71 23.29 40.50
C ASN A 149 23.91 24.43 41.16
N ASP A 150 23.23 25.25 40.35
CA ASP A 150 22.37 26.34 40.78
C ASP A 150 20.93 25.92 41.10
N TYR A 151 20.55 24.66 40.82
CA TYR A 151 19.21 24.17 41.12
C TYR A 151 19.06 23.86 42.62
N PRO A 152 18.04 24.40 43.32
CA PRO A 152 17.87 24.21 44.76
C PRO A 152 17.30 22.83 45.08
N VAL A 153 18.15 21.80 45.03
CA VAL A 153 17.84 20.42 45.41
C VAL A 153 18.63 20.00 46.65
N SER A 154 18.02 19.19 47.52
CA SER A 154 18.73 18.67 48.69
C SER A 154 19.82 17.67 48.27
N SER A 155 20.84 17.47 49.10
CA SER A 155 21.90 16.49 48.77
C SER A 155 21.37 15.06 48.69
N GLU A 156 20.37 14.71 49.50
CA GLU A 156 19.70 13.40 49.48
C GLU A 156 18.93 13.19 48.17
N ASP A 157 18.17 14.21 47.75
CA ASP A 157 17.42 14.21 46.51
C ASP A 157 18.33 14.15 45.27
N LEU A 158 19.46 14.86 45.28
CA LEU A 158 20.46 14.83 44.21
C LEU A 158 21.03 13.41 44.03
N GLU A 159 21.37 12.72 45.12
CA GLU A 159 21.85 11.34 45.06
C GLU A 159 20.77 10.38 44.53
N SER A 160 19.50 10.59 44.89
CA SER A 160 18.38 9.80 44.36
C SER A 160 18.24 9.96 42.83
N VAL A 161 18.41 11.18 42.31
CA VAL A 161 18.36 11.49 40.88
C VAL A 161 19.54 10.87 40.14
N LYS A 162 20.75 10.92 40.72
CA LYS A 162 21.94 10.25 40.14
C LYS A 162 21.74 8.74 40.06
N ALA A 163 21.23 8.12 41.13
CA ALA A 163 20.93 6.69 41.16
C ALA A 163 19.89 6.29 40.11
N TYR A 164 18.80 7.07 39.98
CA TYR A 164 17.78 6.87 38.96
C TYR A 164 18.34 6.96 37.54
N ARG A 165 19.16 7.98 37.25
CA ARG A 165 19.80 8.15 35.94
C ARG A 165 20.78 7.04 35.62
N GLN A 166 21.49 6.51 36.61
CA GLN A 166 22.34 5.35 36.42
C GLN A 166 21.50 4.12 36.06
N ALA A 167 20.43 3.85 36.81
CA ALA A 167 19.51 2.75 36.50
C ALA A 167 18.88 2.86 35.11
N LEU A 168 18.60 4.08 34.62
CA LEU A 168 18.17 4.31 33.23
C LEU A 168 19.26 3.96 32.21
N ARG A 169 20.52 4.31 32.47
CA ARG A 169 21.65 3.96 31.58
C ARG A 169 21.89 2.46 31.49
N ASP A 170 21.57 1.74 32.56
CA ASP A 170 21.72 0.29 32.64
C ASP A 170 20.55 -0.47 31.99
N VAL A 171 19.48 0.21 31.55
CA VAL A 171 18.32 -0.39 30.88
C VAL A 171 18.69 -1.28 29.66
N PRO A 172 19.57 -0.87 28.74
CA PRO A 172 19.96 -1.72 27.61
C PRO A 172 20.82 -2.94 28.00
N GLN A 173 21.24 -3.05 29.25
CA GLN A 173 22.01 -4.18 29.77
C GLN A 173 21.13 -5.21 30.51
N GLN A 174 19.82 -4.96 30.59
CA GLN A 174 18.88 -5.89 31.23
C GLN A 174 18.69 -7.15 30.37
N ASP A 175 18.55 -8.29 31.05
CA ASP A 175 18.13 -9.53 30.41
C ASP A 175 16.74 -9.34 29.78
N GLY A 176 16.60 -9.73 28.50
CA GLY A 176 15.35 -9.57 27.75
C GLY A 176 15.23 -8.27 26.95
N PHE A 177 16.23 -7.38 26.99
CA PHE A 177 16.28 -6.22 26.09
C PHE A 177 16.26 -6.66 24.61
N PRO A 178 15.49 -5.98 23.74
CA PRO A 178 14.66 -4.79 23.99
C PRO A 178 13.19 -5.10 24.35
N TYR A 179 12.77 -6.36 24.41
CA TYR A 179 11.36 -6.74 24.53
C TYR A 179 10.82 -6.76 25.96
N GLU A 180 11.65 -7.17 26.92
CA GLU A 180 11.30 -7.27 28.33
C GLU A 180 12.18 -6.32 29.15
N VAL A 181 11.71 -5.08 29.32
CA VAL A 181 12.46 -4.01 29.99
C VAL A 181 11.73 -3.51 31.22
N VAL A 182 12.42 -3.52 32.36
CA VAL A 182 11.93 -2.99 33.63
C VAL A 182 12.48 -1.58 33.84
N TRP A 183 11.58 -0.59 33.85
CA TRP A 183 11.95 0.81 34.04
C TRP A 183 12.08 1.15 35.53
N PRO A 184 13.14 1.89 35.94
CA PRO A 184 13.26 2.34 37.32
C PRO A 184 12.13 3.30 37.70
N LYS A 185 11.74 3.30 38.98
CA LYS A 185 10.72 4.23 39.49
C LYS A 185 11.31 5.63 39.61
N ALA A 186 10.61 6.64 39.08
CA ALA A 186 11.03 8.03 39.18
C ALA A 186 11.12 8.51 40.65
N PRO A 187 12.17 9.27 41.03
CA PRO A 187 12.28 9.90 42.34
C PRO A 187 11.11 10.86 42.62
N ASP A 188 10.72 11.03 43.88
CA ASP A 188 9.59 11.90 44.24
C ASP A 188 9.88 13.39 44.00
N VAL A 189 11.15 13.78 43.99
CA VAL A 189 11.67 15.10 43.58
C VAL A 189 11.19 15.51 42.19
N PHE A 190 11.03 14.54 41.29
CA PHE A 190 10.55 14.73 39.93
C PHE A 190 9.01 14.89 39.84
N LYS A 191 8.27 14.39 40.83
CA LYS A 191 6.81 14.55 40.88
C LYS A 191 6.40 15.91 41.43
N ALA A 192 7.15 16.42 42.41
CA ALA A 192 6.87 17.70 43.06
C ALA A 192 7.00 18.92 42.11
N THR A 193 7.63 18.75 40.95
CA THR A 193 7.83 19.80 39.92
C THR A 193 6.76 19.81 38.82
N ASN A 194 5.85 18.84 38.80
CA ASN A 194 4.81 18.68 37.77
C ASN A 194 3.36 18.90 38.29
N GLU A 195 3.19 19.40 39.51
CA GLU A 195 1.91 19.97 40.03
C GLU A 195 1.92 21.50 39.93
#